data_AF-A0A6G4X9J9-F1
#
_entry.id   AF-A0A6G4X9J9-F1
#
_cell.length_a   1.000
_cell.length_b   1.000
_cell.length_c   1.000
_cell.angle_alpha   90.00
_cell.angle_beta   90.00
_cell.angle_gamma   90.00
#
_symmetry.space_group_name_H-M   'P 1'
#
loop_
_entity.id
_entity.type
_entity.pdbx_description
1 polymer ?
#
loop_
_entity_poly.entity_id
_entity_poly.type
_entity_poly.pdbx_seq_one_letter_code
_entity_poly.pdbx_strand_id
1 'polypeptide(L)'
;LLADGYRVFVEASPHPVLVLGMQETFEEAGVEAAAVPTLRRDQGDRRQLAQALAHAHTAGLRVDWRPWFPEESRTVVDLPTYAFQRERYWLDGRTGTSQDAAGFGLVSTGHPLLGAVTELAERDGFVFVARVSAQGCGWLGEHRVLESVLVPGAALVEWVLR
;
A
#
# COMPACT_ATOMS: atom_id res chain seq x y z
N LEU A 1 -29.05 -17.30 23.23
CA LEU A 1 -27.82 -17.43 22.41
C LEU A 1 -27.55 -16.19 21.56
N LEU A 2 -28.40 -15.81 20.60
CA LEU A 2 -28.18 -14.58 19.82
C LEU A 2 -28.11 -13.33 20.71
N ALA A 3 -29.03 -13.20 21.66
CA ALA A 3 -29.04 -12.15 22.68
C ALA A 3 -27.79 -12.15 23.57
N ASP A 4 -27.17 -13.32 23.77
CA ASP A 4 -25.96 -13.49 24.58
C ASP A 4 -24.67 -13.20 23.78
N GLY A 5 -24.80 -12.76 22.52
CA GLY A 5 -23.67 -12.36 21.68
C GLY A 5 -23.08 -13.46 20.80
N TYR A 6 -23.64 -14.68 20.78
CA TYR A 6 -23.17 -15.74 19.87
C TYR A 6 -23.57 -15.45 18.42
N ARG A 7 -22.63 -15.68 17.48
CA ARG A 7 -22.80 -15.34 16.05
C ARG A 7 -22.49 -16.48 15.08
N VAL A 8 -21.94 -17.60 15.56
CA VAL A 8 -21.66 -18.77 14.72
C VAL A 8 -22.20 -20.01 15.40
N PHE A 9 -23.03 -20.76 14.69
CA PHE A 9 -23.73 -21.94 15.18
C PHE A 9 -23.35 -23.14 14.32
N VAL A 10 -22.79 -24.19 14.94
CA VAL A 10 -22.34 -25.39 14.23
C VAL A 10 -23.37 -26.50 14.38
N GLU A 11 -23.89 -27.00 13.27
CA GLU A 11 -24.78 -28.16 13.25
C GLU A 11 -23.96 -29.45 13.05
N ALA A 12 -23.75 -30.17 14.15
CA ALA A 12 -23.09 -31.48 14.17
C ALA A 12 -24.09 -32.60 13.81
N SER A 13 -24.28 -32.88 12.52
CA SER A 13 -25.26 -33.83 12.02
C SER A 13 -24.80 -34.49 10.71
N PRO A 14 -25.28 -35.72 10.37
CA PRO A 14 -24.96 -36.37 9.10
C PRO A 14 -25.60 -35.71 7.88
N HIS A 15 -26.56 -34.80 8.10
CA HIS A 15 -27.22 -33.99 7.09
C HIS A 15 -27.86 -32.77 7.77
N PRO A 16 -27.78 -31.56 7.19
CA PRO A 16 -28.36 -30.37 7.79
C PRO A 16 -29.89 -30.48 7.88
N VAL A 17 -30.43 -30.31 9.06
CA VAL A 17 -31.88 -30.24 9.32
C VAL A 17 -32.25 -28.91 9.98
N LEU A 18 -31.31 -28.31 10.74
CA LEU A 18 -31.57 -27.13 11.55
C LEU A 18 -31.11 -25.83 10.88
N VAL A 19 -30.24 -25.90 9.87
CA VAL A 19 -29.70 -24.70 9.17
C VAL A 19 -30.80 -23.73 8.75
N LEU A 20 -31.87 -24.21 8.10
CA LEU A 20 -32.95 -23.33 7.63
C LEU A 20 -33.66 -22.62 8.78
N GLY A 21 -34.08 -23.36 9.80
CA GLY A 21 -34.76 -22.77 10.96
C GLY A 21 -33.85 -21.83 11.77
N MET A 22 -32.55 -22.10 11.82
CA MET A 22 -31.57 -21.18 12.38
C MET A 22 -31.51 -19.87 11.57
N GLN A 23 -31.42 -19.96 10.25
CA GLN A 23 -31.40 -18.77 9.37
C GLN A 23 -32.68 -17.93 9.52
N GLU A 24 -33.85 -18.56 9.53
CA GLU A 24 -35.14 -17.88 9.78
C GLU A 24 -35.14 -17.17 11.15
N THR A 25 -34.62 -17.83 12.20
CA THR A 25 -34.50 -17.23 13.53
C THR A 25 -33.52 -16.04 13.54
N PHE A 26 -32.43 -16.10 12.78
CA PHE A 26 -31.45 -15.02 12.68
C PHE A 26 -32.05 -13.79 12.00
N GLU A 27 -32.78 -14.02 10.90
CA GLU A 27 -33.50 -13.00 10.14
C GLU A 27 -34.59 -12.35 10.98
N GLU A 28 -35.42 -13.14 11.68
CA GLU A 28 -36.48 -12.62 12.57
C GLU A 28 -35.90 -11.77 13.71
N ALA A 29 -34.74 -12.18 14.25
CA ALA A 29 -34.03 -11.42 15.27
C ALA A 29 -33.28 -10.19 14.73
N GLY A 30 -33.14 -10.04 13.40
CA GLY A 30 -32.34 -8.98 12.78
C GLY A 30 -30.86 -9.05 13.14
N VAL A 31 -30.33 -10.26 13.37
CA VAL A 31 -28.94 -10.49 13.79
C VAL A 31 -28.18 -11.21 12.69
N GLU A 32 -27.10 -10.59 12.21
CA GLU A 32 -26.12 -11.23 11.33
C GLU A 32 -25.41 -12.38 12.07
N ALA A 33 -25.72 -13.63 11.71
CA ALA A 33 -25.12 -14.83 12.28
C ALA A 33 -24.99 -15.95 11.23
N ALA A 34 -24.02 -16.84 11.42
CA ALA A 34 -23.73 -17.95 10.50
C ALA A 34 -24.18 -19.29 11.06
N ALA A 35 -24.87 -20.09 10.24
CA ALA A 35 -25.15 -21.50 10.50
C ALA A 35 -24.20 -22.38 9.65
N VAL A 36 -23.42 -23.23 10.32
CA VAL A 36 -22.37 -24.05 9.69
C VAL A 36 -22.75 -25.53 9.82
N PRO A 37 -23.24 -26.17 8.75
CA PRO A 37 -23.47 -27.61 8.77
C PRO A 37 -22.16 -28.38 8.63
N THR A 38 -22.02 -29.46 9.40
CA THR A 38 -20.79 -30.27 9.40
C THR A 38 -20.74 -31.29 8.27
N LEU A 39 -21.82 -32.04 8.03
CA LEU A 39 -21.91 -33.05 6.97
C LEU A 39 -23.21 -32.94 6.18
N ARG A 40 -23.22 -33.51 4.98
CA ARG A 40 -24.39 -33.65 4.14
C ARG A 40 -24.55 -35.10 3.73
N ARG A 41 -25.79 -35.60 3.72
CA ARG A 41 -26.15 -36.92 3.17
C ARG A 41 -25.44 -37.15 1.82
N ASP A 42 -24.87 -38.35 1.69
CA ASP A 42 -24.11 -38.81 0.53
C ASP A 42 -22.81 -38.03 0.24
N GLN A 43 -22.40 -37.14 1.17
CA GLN A 43 -21.21 -36.29 1.08
C GLN A 43 -20.48 -36.26 2.44
N GLY A 44 -20.28 -37.44 3.04
CA GLY A 44 -19.62 -37.60 4.34
C GLY A 44 -18.08 -37.67 4.29
N ASP A 45 -17.45 -37.05 3.29
CA ASP A 45 -16.01 -37.15 3.08
C ASP A 45 -15.21 -36.07 3.84
N ARG A 46 -13.88 -36.20 3.84
CA ARG A 46 -12.99 -35.22 4.47
C ARG A 46 -13.09 -33.84 3.83
N ARG A 47 -13.51 -33.76 2.57
CA ARG A 47 -13.67 -32.50 1.83
C ARG A 47 -14.86 -31.70 2.36
N GLN A 48 -15.99 -32.36 2.59
CA GLN A 48 -17.16 -31.74 3.21
C GLN A 48 -16.83 -31.17 4.60
N LEU A 49 -16.13 -31.95 5.43
CA LEU A 49 -15.71 -31.49 6.75
C LEU A 49 -14.73 -30.30 6.66
N ALA A 50 -13.76 -30.33 5.72
CA ALA A 50 -12.86 -29.21 5.50
C ALA A 50 -13.60 -27.93 5.04
N GLN A 51 -14.65 -28.08 4.23
CA GLN A 51 -15.50 -26.97 3.81
C GLN A 51 -16.29 -26.38 4.99
N ALA A 52 -16.81 -27.22 5.90
CA ALA A 52 -17.46 -26.76 7.12
C ALA A 52 -16.49 -25.98 8.02
N LEU A 53 -15.26 -26.47 8.20
CA LEU A 53 -14.21 -25.77 8.96
C LEU A 53 -13.81 -24.46 8.29
N ALA A 54 -13.70 -24.41 6.96
CA ALA A 54 -13.43 -23.19 6.22
C ALA A 54 -14.56 -22.16 6.41
N HIS A 55 -15.83 -22.59 6.34
CA HIS A 55 -16.98 -21.73 6.58
C HIS A 55 -16.99 -21.18 8.02
N ALA A 56 -16.74 -22.03 9.02
CA ALA A 56 -16.59 -21.59 10.42
C ALA A 56 -15.46 -20.55 10.55
N HIS A 57 -14.32 -20.77 9.88
CA HIS A 57 -13.19 -19.85 9.90
C HIS A 57 -13.51 -18.49 9.28
N THR A 58 -14.14 -18.46 8.10
CA THR A 58 -14.54 -17.21 7.44
C THR A 58 -15.68 -16.50 8.17
N ALA A 59 -16.49 -17.23 8.93
CA ALA A 59 -17.49 -16.67 9.84
C ALA A 59 -16.89 -16.10 11.15
N GLY A 60 -15.57 -16.18 11.33
CA GLY A 60 -14.85 -15.56 12.44
C GLY A 60 -14.47 -16.51 13.58
N LEU A 61 -14.75 -17.82 13.48
CA LEU A 61 -14.24 -18.79 14.46
C LEU A 61 -12.74 -19.04 14.23
N ARG A 62 -12.00 -19.14 15.34
CA ARG A 62 -10.62 -19.63 15.31
C ARG A 62 -10.65 -21.15 15.17
N VAL A 63 -10.17 -21.64 14.03
CA VAL A 63 -10.00 -23.08 13.77
C VAL A 63 -8.53 -23.43 13.99
N ASP A 64 -8.29 -24.44 14.82
CA ASP A 64 -6.97 -25.04 14.97
C ASP A 64 -6.71 -26.03 13.84
N TRP A 65 -5.86 -25.64 12.90
CA TRP A 65 -5.50 -26.47 11.75
C TRP A 65 -4.37 -27.48 12.04
N ARG A 66 -3.73 -27.42 13.22
CA ARG A 66 -2.60 -28.31 13.57
C ARG A 66 -2.94 -29.80 13.45
N PRO A 67 -4.11 -30.29 13.90
CA PRO A 67 -4.46 -31.72 13.74
C PRO A 67 -4.63 -32.14 12.28
N TRP A 68 -4.91 -31.19 11.38
CA TRP A 68 -5.09 -31.47 9.95
C TRP A 68 -3.76 -31.58 9.20
N PHE A 69 -2.70 -30.97 9.74
CA PHE A 69 -1.35 -30.95 9.18
C PHE A 69 -0.32 -31.35 10.26
N PRO A 70 -0.16 -32.66 10.54
CA PRO A 70 0.83 -33.16 11.50
C PRO A 70 2.25 -32.68 11.15
N GLU A 71 3.07 -32.39 12.16
CA GLU A 71 4.41 -31.80 12.00
C GLU A 71 5.30 -32.61 11.07
N GLU A 72 5.18 -33.94 11.09
CA GLU A 72 5.95 -34.88 10.28
C GLU A 72 5.65 -34.76 8.77
N SER A 73 4.53 -34.14 8.41
CA SER A 73 4.05 -33.97 7.03
C SER A 73 3.99 -32.51 6.57
N ARG A 74 4.44 -31.57 7.41
CA ARG A 74 4.33 -30.13 7.15
C ARG A 74 5.50 -29.64 6.30
N THR A 75 5.22 -29.29 5.06
CA THR A 75 6.13 -28.45 4.26
C THR A 75 5.60 -27.02 4.26
N VAL A 76 6.40 -26.06 4.73
CA VAL A 76 6.08 -24.63 4.61
C VAL A 76 6.44 -24.19 3.20
N VAL A 77 5.48 -23.59 2.50
CA VAL A 77 5.67 -23.05 1.15
C VAL A 77 5.41 -21.54 1.16
N ASP A 78 6.16 -20.81 0.35
CA ASP A 78 5.90 -19.38 0.16
C ASP A 78 4.58 -19.20 -0.58
N LEU A 79 3.71 -18.37 -0.01
CA LEU A 79 2.48 -17.94 -0.68
C LEU A 79 2.74 -16.64 -1.43
N PRO A 80 2.02 -16.39 -2.54
CA PRO A 80 2.03 -15.08 -3.16
C PRO A 80 1.75 -14.00 -2.11
N THR A 81 2.56 -12.94 -2.14
CA THR A 81 2.34 -11.79 -1.25
C THR A 81 0.99 -11.14 -1.56
N TYR A 82 0.41 -10.45 -0.57
CA TYR A 82 -0.82 -9.68 -0.74
C TYR A 82 -0.83 -8.90 -2.06
N ALA A 83 -1.90 -9.07 -2.85
CA ALA A 83 -2.05 -8.36 -4.10
C ALA A 83 -2.45 -6.91 -3.83
N PHE A 84 -1.47 -6.05 -3.55
CA PHE A 84 -1.71 -4.63 -3.36
C PHE A 84 -2.47 -4.04 -4.55
N GLN A 85 -3.52 -3.27 -4.25
CA GLN A 85 -4.17 -2.41 -5.23
C GLN A 85 -3.22 -1.25 -5.53
N ARG A 86 -2.45 -1.39 -6.62
CA ARG A 86 -1.41 -0.43 -6.99
C ARG A 86 -2.06 0.78 -7.64
N GLU A 87 -2.14 1.88 -6.91
CA GLU A 87 -2.49 3.20 -7.45
C GLU A 87 -1.27 4.13 -7.40
N ARG A 88 -1.20 5.05 -8.37
CA ARG A 88 -0.13 6.05 -8.46
C ARG A 88 -0.49 7.25 -7.59
N TYR A 89 0.10 7.33 -6.40
CA TYR A 89 -0.08 8.47 -5.48
C TYR A 89 1.02 9.55 -5.62
N TRP A 90 1.64 9.68 -6.80
CA TRP A 90 2.66 10.71 -7.05
C TRP A 90 2.02 12.02 -7.51
N LEU A 91 2.52 13.15 -7.02
CA LEU A 91 2.16 14.47 -7.54
C LEU A 91 2.62 14.60 -8.99
N ASP A 92 1.72 14.96 -9.91
CA ASP A 92 2.09 15.33 -11.26
C ASP A 92 2.79 16.70 -11.23
N GLY A 93 4.07 16.73 -11.60
CA GLY A 93 4.89 17.93 -11.52
C GLY A 93 4.27 19.09 -12.31
N ARG A 94 3.98 20.20 -11.63
CA ARG A 94 3.47 21.42 -12.27
C ARG A 94 4.54 21.97 -13.23
N THR A 95 4.30 21.85 -14.53
CA THR A 95 5.07 22.53 -15.58
C THR A 95 4.62 23.98 -15.66
N GLY A 96 5.07 24.85 -14.75
CA GLY A 96 4.73 26.25 -14.85
C GLY A 96 5.23 27.10 -13.69
N THR A 97 6.06 28.09 -14.04
CA THR A 97 6.65 29.14 -13.19
C THR A 97 7.60 28.64 -12.11
N SER A 98 8.64 29.43 -11.83
CA SER A 98 9.80 29.07 -11.02
C SER A 98 9.41 28.24 -9.80
N GLN A 99 10.06 27.10 -9.64
CA GLN A 99 10.09 26.36 -8.39
C GLN A 99 10.64 27.29 -7.31
N ASP A 100 9.75 27.99 -6.62
CA ASP A 100 10.08 28.81 -5.48
C ASP A 100 10.67 27.89 -4.40
N ALA A 101 11.86 28.24 -3.92
CA ALA A 101 12.57 27.51 -2.87
C ALA A 101 11.65 27.21 -1.68
N ALA A 102 10.75 28.15 -1.35
CA ALA A 102 9.77 28.01 -0.28
C ALA A 102 8.86 26.78 -0.45
N GLY A 103 8.52 26.41 -1.68
CA GLY A 103 7.70 25.22 -1.97
C GLY A 103 8.40 23.89 -1.64
N PHE A 104 9.73 23.90 -1.53
CA PHE A 104 10.54 22.77 -1.09
C PHE A 104 10.97 22.89 0.38
N GLY A 105 10.48 23.89 1.11
CA GLY A 105 10.96 24.21 2.46
C GLY A 105 12.40 24.72 2.49
N LEU A 106 12.92 25.20 1.36
CA LEU A 106 14.27 25.73 1.22
C LEU A 106 14.27 27.26 1.27
N VAL A 107 15.38 27.84 1.72
CA VAL A 107 15.55 29.30 1.75
C VAL A 107 15.90 29.79 0.35
N SER A 108 15.11 30.74 -0.16
CA SER A 108 15.42 31.43 -1.43
C SER A 108 16.64 32.33 -1.25
N THR A 109 17.57 32.30 -2.20
CA THR A 109 18.77 33.16 -2.19
C THR A 109 18.53 34.54 -2.80
N GLY A 110 17.44 34.70 -3.58
CA GLY A 110 17.24 35.86 -4.47
C GLY A 110 18.20 35.90 -5.67
N HIS A 111 19.02 34.87 -5.87
CA HIS A 111 20.02 34.81 -6.93
C HIS A 111 19.40 34.35 -8.27
N PRO A 112 19.71 35.01 -9.41
CA PRO A 112 19.14 34.65 -10.71
C PRO A 112 19.40 33.20 -11.16
N LEU A 113 20.50 32.60 -10.71
CA LEU A 113 20.91 31.24 -11.11
C LEU A 113 20.96 30.22 -9.97
N LEU A 114 20.90 30.65 -8.70
CA LEU A 114 21.07 29.76 -7.54
C LEU A 114 19.81 29.78 -6.69
N GLY A 115 18.73 29.13 -7.13
CA GLY A 115 17.38 29.36 -6.62
C GLY A 115 17.17 29.15 -5.11
N ALA A 116 17.85 28.19 -4.49
CA ALA A 116 17.69 27.86 -3.08
C ALA A 116 19.02 27.50 -2.42
N VAL A 117 19.11 27.67 -1.09
CA VAL A 117 20.27 27.29 -0.28
C VAL A 117 19.87 26.52 0.97
N THR A 118 20.70 25.54 1.34
CA THR A 118 20.64 24.80 2.61
C THR A 118 22.01 24.80 3.26
N GLU A 119 22.09 25.17 4.53
CA GLU A 119 23.29 25.04 5.35
C GLU A 119 23.46 23.58 5.81
N LEU A 120 24.68 23.06 5.70
CA LEU A 120 25.00 21.71 6.15
C LEU A 120 25.24 21.71 7.67
N ALA A 121 24.54 20.85 8.39
CA ALA A 121 24.63 20.81 9.86
C ALA A 121 26.01 20.35 10.38
N GLU A 122 26.74 19.53 9.63
CA GLU A 122 27.99 18.89 10.08
C GLU A 122 29.27 19.52 9.52
N ARG A 123 29.15 20.46 8.56
CA ARG A 123 30.30 21.12 7.93
C ARG A 123 29.96 22.58 7.71
N ASP A 124 30.93 23.47 7.91
CA ASP A 124 30.85 24.87 7.48
C ASP A 124 30.75 24.92 5.95
N GLY A 125 29.54 24.83 5.42
CA GLY A 125 29.29 24.72 3.99
C GLY A 125 27.81 24.79 3.62
N PHE A 126 27.57 25.21 2.38
CA PHE A 126 26.23 25.40 1.84
C PHE A 126 26.02 24.51 0.62
N VAL A 127 24.79 24.01 0.46
CA VAL A 127 24.34 23.36 -0.77
C VAL A 127 23.34 24.27 -1.45
N PHE A 128 23.64 24.62 -2.70
CA PHE A 128 22.73 25.37 -3.56
C PHE A 128 21.95 24.45 -4.48
N VAL A 129 20.66 24.71 -4.63
CA VAL A 129 19.78 23.98 -5.53
C VAL A 129 19.19 24.94 -6.56
N ALA A 130 19.35 24.60 -7.83
CA ALA A 130 18.84 25.40 -8.92
C ALA A 130 18.53 24.55 -10.16
N ARG A 131 17.69 25.10 -11.04
CA ARG A 131 17.42 24.55 -12.36
C ARG A 131 17.93 25.51 -13.42
N VAL A 132 18.95 25.08 -14.14
CA VAL A 132 19.52 25.82 -15.29
C VAL A 132 19.01 25.17 -16.57
N SER A 133 18.26 25.93 -17.39
CA SER A 133 17.74 25.44 -18.66
C SER A 133 17.71 26.54 -19.71
N ALA A 134 17.87 26.18 -20.99
CA ALA A 134 17.79 27.15 -22.09
C ALA A 134 16.40 27.80 -22.22
N GLN A 135 15.35 27.13 -21.73
CA GLN A 135 13.98 27.65 -21.71
C GLN A 135 13.78 28.71 -20.61
N GLY A 136 14.47 28.58 -19.48
CA GLY A 136 14.40 29.53 -18.36
C GLY A 136 15.44 30.65 -18.43
N CYS A 137 16.58 30.40 -19.07
CA CYS A 137 17.70 31.32 -19.18
C CYS A 137 18.02 31.54 -20.67
N GLY A 138 17.44 32.58 -21.29
CA GLY A 138 17.59 32.84 -22.73
C GLY A 138 19.05 32.92 -23.20
N TRP A 139 19.92 33.55 -22.42
CA TRP A 139 21.36 33.66 -22.71
C TRP A 139 22.06 32.30 -22.77
N LEU A 140 21.58 31.28 -22.06
CA LEU A 140 22.19 29.95 -22.07
C LEU A 140 22.01 29.30 -23.44
N GLY A 141 20.85 29.50 -24.07
CA GLY A 141 20.60 29.02 -25.43
C GLY A 141 21.53 29.63 -26.48
N GLU A 142 22.11 30.80 -26.20
CA GLU A 142 23.04 31.51 -27.07
C GLU A 142 24.49 31.04 -26.88
N HIS A 143 24.85 30.43 -25.74
CA HIS A 143 26.18 29.90 -25.50
C HIS A 143 26.35 28.49 -26.08
N ARG A 144 26.77 28.43 -27.35
CA ARG A 144 27.00 27.18 -28.08
C ARG A 144 28.49 26.95 -28.37
N VAL A 145 28.94 25.73 -28.14
CA VAL A 145 30.27 25.25 -28.52
C VAL A 145 30.09 23.96 -29.32
N LEU A 146 30.58 23.91 -30.56
CA LEU A 146 30.40 22.78 -31.46
C LEU A 146 28.93 22.32 -31.52
N GLU A 147 28.02 23.28 -31.76
CA GLU A 147 26.55 23.10 -31.82
C GLU A 147 25.86 22.63 -30.53
N SER A 148 26.61 22.41 -29.45
CA SER A 148 26.07 22.01 -28.15
C SER A 148 25.86 23.22 -27.24
N VAL A 149 24.69 23.30 -26.61
CA VAL A 149 24.41 24.31 -25.57
C VAL A 149 25.14 23.90 -24.29
N LEU A 150 26.07 24.73 -23.84
CA LEU A 150 26.88 24.47 -22.64
C LEU A 150 26.70 25.60 -21.63
N VAL A 151 26.90 25.29 -20.34
CA VAL A 151 27.04 26.33 -19.32
C VAL A 151 28.42 26.98 -19.49
N PRO A 152 28.51 28.32 -19.67
CA PRO A 152 29.79 29.00 -19.77
C PRO A 152 30.62 28.81 -18.50
N GLY A 153 31.93 28.68 -18.65
CA GLY A 153 32.85 28.64 -17.50
C GLY A 153 32.72 29.87 -16.60
N ALA A 154 32.39 31.05 -17.15
CA ALA A 154 32.14 32.26 -16.39
C ALA A 154 30.96 32.13 -15.41
N ALA A 155 29.93 31.35 -15.75
CA ALA A 155 28.82 31.08 -14.84
C ALA A 155 29.25 30.19 -13.67
N LEU A 156 30.12 29.20 -13.93
CA LEU A 156 30.69 28.36 -12.87
C LEU A 156 31.56 29.19 -11.91
N VAL A 157 32.36 30.13 -12.43
CA VAL A 157 33.17 31.04 -11.60
C VAL A 157 32.27 31.93 -10.74
N GLU A 158 31.19 32.47 -11.30
CA GLU A 158 30.22 33.26 -10.55
C GLU A 158 29.61 32.46 -9.39
N TRP A 159 29.23 31.19 -9.62
CA TRP A 159 28.69 30.32 -8.57
C TRP A 159 29.67 30.05 -7.42
N VAL A 160 30.97 30.00 -7.69
CA VAL A 160 31.99 29.78 -6.66
C VAL A 160 32.29 31.04 -5.84
N LEU A 161 32.02 32.23 -6.39
CA LEU A 161 32.26 33.51 -5.71
C LEU A 161 31.12 33.93 -4.78
N ARG A 162 30.06 33.12 -4.67
CA ARG A 162 28.89 33.33 -3.81
C ARG A 162 28.92 32.35 -2.64
#